data_AF-A0A177KX84-F1
#
_entry.id   AF-A0A177KX84-F1
#
_cell.length_a   1.000
_cell.length_b   1.000
_cell.length_c   1.000
_cell.angle_alpha   90.00
_cell.angle_beta   90.00
_cell.angle_gamma   90.00
#
_symmetry.space_group_name_H-M   'P 1'
#
loop_
_entity.id
_entity.type
_entity.pdbx_description
1 polymer ?
#
loop_
_entity_poly.entity_id
_entity_poly.type
_entity_poly.pdbx_seq_one_letter_code
_entity_poly.pdbx_strand_id
1 'polypeptide(L)'
;MNIGDWVLAASGRYWYMSYIDSFSKYLETVHVTKITRFIRGVPENIKPAPATCSMSLIVPLDSSLLKEDYDSLIDLAIITADKEWFFELRERMMADARA
;
A
#
# COMPACT_ATOMS: atom_id res chain seq x y z
N MET A 1 2.07 8.84 4.69
CA MET A 1 1.12 8.13 5.57
C MET A 1 -0.16 8.94 5.69
N ASN A 2 -1.07 8.66 4.77
CA ASN A 2 -2.40 9.24 4.62
C ASN A 2 -3.46 8.13 4.64
N ILE A 3 -4.73 8.51 4.74
CA ILE A 3 -5.85 7.57 4.54
C ILE A 3 -5.77 7.03 3.10
N GLY A 4 -5.89 5.72 2.94
CA GLY A 4 -5.73 5.02 1.67
C GLY A 4 -4.31 4.53 1.36
N ASP A 5 -3.29 4.98 2.10
CA ASP A 5 -1.92 4.48 1.91
C ASP A 5 -1.84 2.99 2.32
N TRP A 6 -1.05 2.24 1.54
CA TRP A 6 -0.71 0.85 1.86
C TRP A 6 0.42 0.80 2.87
N VAL A 7 0.28 -0.08 3.85
CA VAL A 7 1.23 -0.26 4.95
C VAL A 7 1.36 -1.73 5.35
N LEU A 8 2.48 -2.07 5.96
CA LEU A 8 2.67 -3.32 6.68
C LEU A 8 2.34 -3.11 8.16
N ALA A 9 1.28 -3.75 8.63
CA ALA A 9 0.86 -3.71 10.03
C ALA A 9 1.25 -5.00 10.75
N ALA A 10 2.00 -4.88 11.84
CA ALA A 10 2.25 -6.01 12.72
C ALA A 10 1.02 -6.32 13.58
N SER A 11 0.60 -7.58 13.60
CA SER A 11 -0.48 -8.02 14.49
C SER A 11 -0.19 -9.43 15.01
N GLY A 12 0.09 -9.51 16.31
CA GLY A 12 0.56 -10.76 16.94
C GLY A 12 1.93 -11.16 16.40
N ARG A 13 2.04 -12.36 15.82
CA ARG A 13 3.28 -12.89 15.24
C ARG A 13 3.40 -12.72 13.73
N TYR A 14 2.42 -12.07 13.10
CA TYR A 14 2.33 -11.97 11.64
C TYR A 14 2.34 -10.52 11.20
N TRP A 15 2.84 -10.31 9.99
CA TRP A 15 2.74 -9.05 9.26
C TRP A 15 1.58 -9.13 8.29
N TYR A 16 0.86 -8.02 8.15
CA TYR A 16 -0.27 -7.90 7.26
C TYR A 16 -0.06 -6.74 6.31
N MET A 17 -0.27 -6.98 5.01
CA MET A 17 -0.50 -5.90 4.06
C MET A 17 -1.89 -5.35 4.30
N SER A 18 -1.94 -4.06 4.59
CA SER A 18 -3.13 -3.34 4.98
C SER A 18 -3.19 -1.97 4.31
N TYR A 19 -4.38 -1.40 4.18
CA TYR A 19 -4.51 0.02 3.87
C TYR A 19 -5.07 0.78 5.08
N ILE A 20 -4.74 2.06 5.18
CA ILE A 20 -5.18 2.92 6.29
C ILE A 20 -6.60 3.40 6.06
N ASP A 21 -7.52 3.05 6.97
CA ASP A 21 -8.91 3.56 6.97
C ASP A 21 -8.99 4.93 7.65
N SER A 22 -8.32 5.07 8.80
CA SER A 22 -8.29 6.31 9.60
C SER A 22 -7.19 6.25 10.66
N PHE A 23 -6.89 7.39 11.29
CA PHE A 23 -5.95 7.46 12.39
C PHE A 23 -6.47 8.39 13.49
N SER A 24 -6.18 8.04 14.74
CA SER A 24 -6.44 8.89 15.90
C SER A 24 -5.12 9.48 16.38
N LYS A 25 -4.92 10.78 16.14
CA LYS A 25 -3.72 11.50 16.62
C LYS A 25 -3.65 11.56 18.14
N TYR A 26 -4.79 11.53 18.83
CA TYR A 26 -4.84 11.62 20.30
C TYR A 26 -4.42 10.33 21.00
N LEU A 27 -4.72 9.18 20.39
CA LEU A 27 -4.44 7.86 20.95
C LEU A 27 -3.20 7.19 20.33
N GLU A 28 -2.55 7.86 19.35
CA GLU A 28 -1.45 7.31 18.56
C GLU A 28 -1.78 5.94 17.92
N THR A 29 -3.06 5.76 17.56
CA THR A 29 -3.57 4.54 16.94
C THR A 29 -3.95 4.78 15.49
N VAL A 30 -3.82 3.73 14.69
CA VAL A 30 -4.25 3.69 13.30
C VAL A 30 -5.22 2.54 13.13
N HIS A 31 -6.31 2.83 12.43
CA HIS A 31 -7.29 1.87 11.99
C HIS A 31 -6.93 1.47 10.56
N VAL A 32 -6.76 0.18 10.36
CA VAL A 32 -6.32 -0.40 9.09
C VAL A 32 -7.20 -1.58 8.74
N THR A 33 -7.37 -1.84 7.45
CA THR A 33 -8.01 -3.05 6.96
C THR A 33 -6.95 -4.00 6.43
N LYS A 34 -6.90 -5.22 7.00
CA LYS A 34 -5.95 -6.28 6.64
C LYS A 34 -6.44 -7.04 5.41
N ILE A 35 -5.57 -7.18 4.42
CA ILE A 35 -5.89 -7.82 3.13
C ILE A 35 -5.07 -9.08 2.91
N THR A 36 -3.77 -9.03 3.19
CA THR A 36 -2.85 -10.14 2.96
C THR A 36 -2.03 -10.40 4.21
N ARG A 37 -1.89 -11.65 4.62
CA ARG A 37 -1.02 -12.07 5.73
C ARG A 37 0.28 -12.64 5.18
N PHE A 38 1.41 -12.32 5.77
CA PHE A 38 2.69 -12.95 5.44
C PHE A 38 3.03 -14.07 6.42
N ILE A 39 3.17 -15.30 5.92
CA ILE A 39 3.65 -16.46 6.69
C ILE A 39 4.97 -16.92 6.09
N ARG A 40 6.06 -16.81 6.86
CA ARG A 40 7.42 -17.21 6.42
C ARG A 40 7.82 -16.57 5.07
N GLY A 41 7.38 -15.33 4.84
CA GLY A 41 7.64 -14.59 3.59
C GLY A 41 6.64 -14.88 2.46
N VAL A 42 5.73 -15.83 2.61
CA VAL A 42 4.71 -16.15 1.60
C VAL A 42 3.44 -15.31 1.87
N PRO A 43 2.95 -14.53 0.89
CA PRO A 43 1.70 -13.80 1.01
C PRO A 43 0.49 -14.75 0.87
N GLU A 44 -0.43 -14.66 1.82
CA GLU A 44 -1.70 -15.36 1.83
C GLU A 44 -2.85 -14.34 1.90
N ASN A 45 -3.70 -14.32 0.87
CA ASN A 45 -4.86 -13.45 0.86
C ASN A 45 -5.87 -13.91 1.90
N ILE A 46 -6.33 -12.97 2.73
CA ILE A 46 -7.33 -13.23 3.75
C ILE A 46 -8.61 -12.45 3.42
N LYS A 47 -9.71 -12.81 4.08
CA LYS A 47 -10.90 -11.96 4.05
C LYS A 47 -10.56 -10.60 4.66
N PRO A 48 -10.90 -9.48 4.01
CA PRO A 48 -10.67 -8.14 4.55
C PRO A 48 -11.18 -8.03 5.99
N ALA A 49 -10.30 -7.66 6.91
CA ALA A 49 -10.61 -7.60 8.33
C ALA A 49 -10.10 -6.29 8.95
N PRO A 50 -10.97 -5.49 9.59
CA PRO A 50 -10.55 -4.26 10.26
C PRO A 50 -9.70 -4.59 11.49
N ALA A 51 -8.72 -3.73 11.76
CA ALA A 51 -7.85 -3.83 12.91
C ALA A 51 -7.40 -2.46 13.39
N THR A 52 -7.18 -2.34 14.70
CA THR A 52 -6.57 -1.16 15.31
C THR A 52 -5.18 -1.55 15.79
N CYS A 53 -4.17 -0.76 15.41
CA CYS A 53 -2.78 -0.96 15.82
C CYS A 53 -2.15 0.38 16.22
N SER A 54 -1.09 0.32 17.04
CA SER A 54 -0.30 1.51 17.35
C SER A 54 0.45 1.96 16.10
N MET A 55 0.63 3.27 15.94
CA MET A 55 1.49 3.83 14.88
C MET A 55 2.89 3.22 14.87
N SER A 56 3.43 2.84 16.04
CA SER A 56 4.75 2.19 16.17
C SER A 56 4.86 0.81 15.51
N LEU A 57 3.73 0.16 15.22
CA LEU A 57 3.66 -1.17 14.62
C LEU A 57 3.33 -1.13 13.12
N ILE A 58 3.39 0.06 12.53
CA ILE A 58 3.14 0.30 11.12
C ILE A 58 4.46 0.64 10.43
N VAL A 59 4.75 -0.10 9.38
CA VAL A 59 5.83 0.22 8.46
C VAL A 59 5.17 0.70 7.16
N PRO A 60 5.43 1.95 6.72
CA PRO A 60 4.97 2.39 5.42
C PRO A 60 5.57 1.47 4.35
N LEU A 61 4.73 0.99 3.43
CA LEU A 61 5.24 0.34 2.24
C LEU A 61 5.73 1.46 1.34
N ASP A 62 7.04 1.72 1.35
CA ASP A 62 7.66 2.53 0.30
C ASP A 62 7.50 1.77 -1.01
N SER A 63 6.49 2.14 -1.77
CA SER A 63 6.29 1.67 -3.14
C SER A 63 7.23 2.45 -4.04
N SER A 64 8.55 2.23 -3.94
CA SER A 64 9.45 2.60 -5.02
C SER A 64 9.19 1.63 -6.14
N LEU A 65 8.32 2.00 -7.08
CA LEU A 65 8.09 1.22 -8.28
C LEU A 65 9.38 1.23 -9.09
N LEU A 66 9.86 0.05 -9.50
CA LEU A 66 10.93 -0.01 -10.47
C LEU A 66 10.38 0.43 -11.83
N LYS A 67 11.28 0.82 -12.75
CA LYS A 67 10.89 1.20 -14.10
C LYS A 67 10.04 0.13 -14.80
N GLU A 68 10.37 -1.14 -14.59
CA GLU A 68 9.64 -2.29 -15.14
C GLU A 68 8.20 -2.40 -14.61
N ASP A 69 7.97 -1.99 -13.37
CA ASP A 69 6.63 -1.93 -12.78
C ASP A 69 5.80 -0.80 -13.41
N TYR A 70 6.42 0.36 -13.67
CA TYR A 70 5.76 1.48 -14.36
C TYR A 70 5.32 1.09 -15.78
N ASP A 71 6.19 0.44 -16.56
CA ASP A 71 5.86 0.01 -17.91
C ASP A 71 4.63 -0.93 -17.91
N SER A 72 4.62 -1.90 -16.98
CA SER A 72 3.51 -2.85 -16.82
C SER A 72 2.20 -2.17 -16.41
N LEU A 73 2.25 -1.19 -15.50
CA LEU A 73 1.07 -0.44 -15.03
C LEU A 73 0.54 0.51 -16.11
N ILE A 74 1.42 1.12 -16.90
CA ILE A 74 1.05 1.98 -18.03
C ILE A 74 0.34 1.16 -19.11
N ASP A 75 0.88 -0.01 -19.47
CA ASP A 75 0.22 -0.92 -20.41
C ASP A 75 -1.16 -1.33 -19.91
N LEU A 76 -1.29 -1.63 -18.62
CA LEU A 76 -2.58 -1.95 -18.01
C LEU A 76 -3.56 -0.78 -18.11
N ALA A 77 -3.13 0.45 -17.82
CA ALA A 77 -3.96 1.65 -17.96
C ALA A 77 -4.44 1.87 -19.41
N ILE A 78 -3.59 1.58 -20.41
CA ILE A 78 -3.97 1.64 -21.82
C ILE A 78 -5.03 0.59 -22.14
N ILE A 79 -4.85 -0.66 -21.68
CA ILE A 79 -5.77 -1.77 -21.91
C ILE A 79 -7.14 -1.50 -21.28
N THR A 80 -7.18 -0.88 -20.09
CA THR A 80 -8.42 -0.49 -19.41
C THR A 80 -9.01 0.82 -19.93
N ALA A 81 -8.34 1.49 -20.87
CA ALA A 81 -8.68 2.82 -21.38
C ALA A 81 -8.78 3.90 -20.27
N ASP A 82 -8.07 3.71 -19.16
CA ASP A 82 -8.04 4.63 -18.03
C ASP A 82 -6.99 5.74 -18.24
N LYS A 83 -7.46 6.85 -18.81
CA LYS A 83 -6.59 7.98 -19.16
C LYS A 83 -6.06 8.71 -17.94
N GLU A 84 -6.86 8.83 -16.88
CA GLU A 84 -6.44 9.56 -15.68
C GLU A 84 -5.30 8.81 -15.00
N TRP A 85 -5.46 7.49 -14.85
CA TRP A 85 -4.45 6.65 -14.25
C TRP A 85 -3.15 6.59 -15.09
N PHE A 86 -3.27 6.57 -16.42
CA PHE A 86 -2.11 6.66 -17.31
C PHE A 86 -1.28 7.95 -17.09
N PHE A 87 -1.94 9.10 -16.99
CA PHE A 87 -1.24 10.37 -16.79
C PHE A 87 -0.57 10.43 -15.42
N GLU A 88 -1.24 9.94 -14.37
CA GLU A 88 -0.69 9.87 -13.03
C GLU A 88 0.58 8.99 -12.97
N LEU A 89 0.53 7.79 -13.57
CA LEU A 89 1.67 6.88 -13.64
C LEU A 89 2.86 7.48 -14.38
N ARG A 90 2.62 8.16 -15.50
CA ARG A 90 3.66 8.83 -16.28
C ARG A 90 4.34 9.95 -15.49
N GLU A 91 3.57 10.75 -14.76
CA GLU A 91 4.11 11.84 -13.94
C GLU A 91 4.95 11.29 -12.78
N ARG A 92 4.48 10.25 -12.11
CA ARG A 92 5.21 9.55 -11.04
C ARG A 92 6.51 8.93 -11.54
N MET A 93 6.51 8.25 -12.68
CA MET A 93 7.71 7.69 -13.30
C MET A 93 8.78 8.77 -13.58
N MET A 94 8.37 9.95 -14.05
CA MET A 94 9.30 11.06 -14.30
C MET A 94 9.83 11.71 -13.01
N ALA A 95 9.04 11.73 -11.94
CA ALA A 95 9.47 12.21 -10.63
C ALA A 95 10.51 11.25 -10.02
N ASP A 96 10.23 9.95 -10.05
CA ASP A 96 11.13 8.92 -9.50
C ASP A 96 12.44 8.81 -10.30
N ALA A 97 12.42 9.04 -11.60
CA ALA A 97 13.64 9.07 -12.42
C ALA A 97 14.57 10.26 -12.12
N ARG A 98 14.11 11.26 -11.35
CA ARG A 98 14.88 12.45 -10.96
C ARG A 98 15.34 12.41 -9.50
N ALA A 99 14.85 11.46 -8.70
CA ALA A 99 15.19 11.25 -7.29
C ALA A 99 16.45 10.37 -7.16
#